data_AF-R4ULV1-F1
#
_entry.id   AF-R4ULV1-F1
#
_cell.length_a   1.000
_cell.length_b   1.000
_cell.length_c   1.000
_cell.angle_alpha   90.00
_cell.angle_beta   90.00
_cell.angle_gamma   90.00
#
_symmetry.space_group_name_H-M   'P 1'
#
loop_
_entity.id
_entity.type
_entity.pdbx_description
1 polymer ?
#
loop_
_entity_poly.entity_id
_entity_poly.type
_entity_poly.pdbx_seq_one_letter_code
_entity_poly.pdbx_strand_id
1 'polypeptide(L)'
;MKKLLTILSTLTISMTGVTSVVACSANTEQPSDQLSPEKVKAFLKTYQNEANPFTLSRDDGNQQNRLVKDITQQLHLTSEYEVSVLENGYLLPDLEALNRTEVATIRNGEAKVSVKYQGKEFWNDKIFWLTNDLSNIKTKLTKLDIFTESTNGFVVPGAIAPNDITVEILTAQLKKQFQNTFKFNVQKITDIPSLNSTPSETQDAQLINYGKTLIEVTTSNDIAVFNGEINWVTEPINTVAGFAMDLMGKGHSSNNGFDFKLPIPGLPIEVSLGNLYTFAGLINTLIGNGIKLVNLDNIGTDHFDNEWQNFLTTFDGLLKSLIGSSIINIPINIDISGTLKVNGTVGELLTNMAPSLMALLQWFISNDFKSHNAVMELLQYLLSDVNPKVKAGLVKTYGEKSPMINKTNTNLDSLLGQALVGYKKDLPFSISLNLFGSELKLTADIAFGPLVKLEPTTLVMSILNEFSTLSANGFDLINQSVINKTHLKGVTKLVLGFIPEVNLTLKDAMGPLWNAALPSLGFDANQLEQLNVELLQGRLKVMFKNQNDQWEEFQDVFKDGDTPNLKQILAAKDMKLQFTNLQFKLTSKVDANATFTTNNDLTFEMLLSDKTK
;
A
#
# COMPACT_ATOMS: atom_id res chain seq x y z
N MET A 1 -3.96 21.19 -21.11
CA MET A 1 -4.35 20.31 -19.98
C MET A 1 -5.05 21.04 -18.82
N LYS A 2 -4.59 22.21 -18.36
CA LYS A 2 -5.26 22.96 -17.27
C LYS A 2 -6.68 23.50 -17.55
N LYS A 3 -7.15 23.53 -18.81
CA LYS A 3 -8.54 23.95 -19.16
C LYS A 3 -9.52 22.78 -19.38
N LEU A 4 -9.03 21.54 -19.49
CA LEU A 4 -9.88 20.34 -19.55
C LEU A 4 -10.28 19.90 -18.12
N LEU A 5 -9.41 20.13 -17.13
CA LEU A 5 -9.72 19.93 -15.72
C LEU A 5 -10.72 20.95 -15.16
N THR A 6 -10.78 22.18 -15.70
CA THR A 6 -11.76 23.20 -15.25
C THR A 6 -13.20 22.86 -15.67
N ILE A 7 -13.37 22.10 -16.75
CA ILE A 7 -14.70 21.66 -17.24
C ILE A 7 -15.15 20.40 -16.50
N LEU A 8 -14.22 19.53 -16.10
CA LEU A 8 -14.49 18.36 -15.26
C LEU A 8 -14.64 18.70 -13.76
N SER A 9 -14.23 19.89 -13.32
CA SER A 9 -14.43 20.40 -11.94
C SER A 9 -15.65 21.30 -11.75
N THR A 10 -16.44 21.53 -12.82
CA THR A 10 -17.75 22.19 -12.76
C THR A 10 -18.95 21.23 -12.79
N LEU A 11 -18.70 19.92 -12.68
CA LEU A 11 -19.73 18.89 -12.80
C LEU A 11 -19.67 17.86 -11.67
N THR A 12 -19.55 18.33 -10.42
CA THR A 12 -19.95 17.53 -9.25
C THR A 12 -20.19 18.44 -8.06
N ILE A 13 -21.41 18.32 -7.51
CA ILE A 13 -21.95 18.92 -6.28
C ILE A 13 -22.58 20.32 -6.44
N SER A 14 -23.89 20.33 -6.74
CA SER A 14 -24.93 20.61 -5.72
C SER A 14 -26.30 20.66 -6.39
N MET A 15 -27.23 19.80 -5.97
CA MET A 15 -28.43 20.20 -5.24
C MET A 15 -29.47 19.08 -5.23
N THR A 16 -29.81 18.69 -4.01
CA THR A 16 -31.05 18.05 -3.63
C THR A 16 -32.26 18.82 -4.13
N GLY A 17 -33.19 18.08 -4.76
CA GLY A 17 -34.64 18.32 -4.72
C GLY A 17 -35.16 19.52 -5.50
N VAL A 18 -36.05 19.25 -6.47
CA VAL A 18 -37.44 19.75 -6.58
C VAL A 18 -37.91 19.55 -8.03
N THR A 19 -38.98 18.76 -8.15
CA THR A 19 -39.98 18.68 -9.25
C THR A 19 -39.50 18.48 -10.69
N SER A 20 -39.75 17.28 -11.22
CA SER A 20 -40.03 17.10 -12.64
C SER A 20 -41.39 17.75 -12.98
N VAL A 21 -41.35 19.02 -13.37
CA VAL A 21 -42.29 19.56 -14.35
C VAL A 21 -41.64 19.36 -15.70
N VAL A 22 -42.10 18.37 -16.48
CA VAL A 22 -41.90 18.37 -17.93
C VAL A 22 -43.26 18.64 -18.56
N ALA A 23 -43.39 19.88 -19.03
CA ALA A 23 -44.37 20.27 -20.00
C ALA A 23 -44.15 19.50 -21.31
N CYS A 24 -45.24 19.17 -21.97
CA CYS A 24 -45.32 18.46 -23.23
C CYS A 24 -44.41 19.07 -24.31
N SER A 25 -43.54 18.26 -24.90
CA SER A 25 -43.12 18.46 -26.29
C SER A 25 -43.21 17.10 -26.98
N ALA A 26 -44.05 17.08 -28.01
CA ALA A 26 -44.42 15.92 -28.79
C ALA A 26 -43.20 15.16 -29.32
N ASN A 27 -43.11 13.88 -28.95
CA ASN A 27 -42.65 12.86 -29.87
C ASN A 27 -43.38 11.56 -29.53
N THR A 28 -44.09 11.09 -30.55
CA THR A 28 -44.92 9.90 -30.62
C THR A 28 -44.06 8.65 -30.58
N GLU A 29 -44.07 7.97 -29.44
CA GLU A 29 -43.93 6.51 -29.34
C GLU A 29 -44.47 6.10 -27.95
N GLN A 30 -45.71 5.61 -27.92
CA GLN A 30 -46.29 4.97 -26.74
C GLN A 30 -45.59 3.62 -26.52
N PRO A 31 -45.06 3.31 -25.34
CA PRO A 31 -44.83 1.92 -24.97
C PRO A 31 -46.19 1.30 -24.64
N SER A 32 -46.68 0.41 -25.51
CA SER A 32 -47.90 -0.38 -25.29
C SER A 32 -47.63 -1.62 -24.41
N ASP A 33 -46.99 -1.43 -23.25
CA ASP A 33 -46.88 -2.52 -22.28
C ASP A 33 -48.06 -2.43 -21.31
N GLN A 34 -49.24 -2.86 -21.78
CA GLN A 34 -50.36 -3.12 -20.89
C GLN A 34 -49.94 -4.21 -19.90
N LEU A 35 -49.71 -3.85 -18.63
CA LEU A 35 -49.31 -4.81 -17.61
C LEU A 35 -50.38 -5.91 -17.49
N SER A 36 -49.98 -7.18 -17.48
CA SER A 36 -50.95 -8.27 -17.31
C SER A 36 -51.45 -8.38 -15.85
N PRO A 37 -52.66 -8.92 -15.61
CA PRO A 37 -53.16 -9.20 -14.25
C PRO A 37 -52.19 -10.00 -13.38
N GLU A 38 -51.41 -10.92 -13.97
CA GLU A 38 -50.41 -11.73 -13.28
C GLU A 38 -49.23 -10.89 -12.79
N LYS A 39 -48.77 -9.92 -13.57
CA LYS A 39 -47.70 -8.98 -13.15
C LYS A 39 -48.17 -8.07 -12.02
N VAL A 40 -49.41 -7.57 -12.09
CA VAL A 40 -50.04 -6.78 -11.02
C VAL A 40 -50.18 -7.62 -9.74
N LYS A 41 -50.61 -8.88 -9.87
CA LYS A 41 -50.70 -9.83 -8.75
C LYS A 41 -49.34 -10.13 -8.14
N ALA A 42 -48.31 -10.34 -8.95
CA ALA A 42 -46.96 -10.58 -8.48
C ALA A 42 -46.40 -9.38 -7.70
N PHE A 43 -46.65 -8.15 -8.18
CA PHE A 43 -46.29 -6.93 -7.47
C PHE A 43 -46.99 -6.82 -6.11
N LEU A 44 -48.32 -6.95 -6.06
CA LEU A 44 -49.09 -6.86 -4.81
C LEU A 44 -48.71 -7.94 -3.79
N LYS A 45 -48.35 -9.15 -4.27
CA LYS A 45 -47.80 -10.22 -3.42
C LYS A 45 -46.54 -9.81 -2.66
N THR A 46 -45.70 -8.94 -3.21
CA THR A 46 -44.47 -8.50 -2.51
C THR A 46 -44.76 -7.71 -1.24
N TYR A 47 -45.96 -7.13 -1.13
CA TYR A 47 -46.42 -6.34 0.03
C TYR A 47 -47.31 -7.12 0.99
N GLN A 48 -47.49 -8.43 0.78
CA GLN A 48 -48.13 -9.31 1.77
C GLN A 48 -47.17 -9.71 2.91
N ASN A 49 -45.88 -9.41 2.77
CA ASN A 49 -44.88 -9.62 3.81
C ASN A 49 -44.76 -8.35 4.66
N GLU A 50 -44.94 -8.47 5.97
CA GLU A 50 -44.83 -7.36 6.93
C GLU A 50 -43.43 -6.73 6.96
N ALA A 51 -42.39 -7.48 6.58
CA ALA A 51 -41.05 -6.94 6.43
C ALA A 51 -40.92 -5.96 5.24
N ASN A 52 -41.85 -5.99 4.27
CA ASN A 52 -41.82 -5.19 3.05
C ASN A 52 -43.16 -4.47 2.79
N PRO A 53 -43.53 -3.47 3.61
CA PRO A 53 -44.77 -2.73 3.44
C PRO A 53 -44.72 -1.77 2.24
N PHE A 54 -45.87 -1.54 1.61
CA PHE A 54 -46.03 -0.53 0.56
C PHE A 54 -45.91 0.87 1.15
N THR A 55 -44.96 1.69 0.68
CA THR A 55 -44.77 3.06 1.18
C THR A 55 -45.52 4.06 0.29
N LEU A 56 -46.35 4.88 0.90
CA LEU A 56 -47.01 5.99 0.21
C LEU A 56 -45.99 7.05 -0.22
N SER A 57 -46.31 7.76 -1.30
CA SER A 57 -45.43 8.79 -1.86
C SER A 57 -45.48 10.13 -1.12
N ARG A 58 -46.59 10.42 -0.40
CA ARG A 58 -46.79 11.62 0.44
C ARG A 58 -47.87 11.34 1.50
N ASP A 59 -47.85 12.12 2.58
CA ASP A 59 -48.64 11.86 3.79
C ASP A 59 -49.90 12.71 3.93
N ASP A 60 -50.16 13.61 2.99
CA ASP A 60 -51.31 14.52 2.99
C ASP A 60 -52.58 13.91 2.36
N GLY A 61 -53.74 14.24 2.93
CA GLY A 61 -55.05 13.88 2.39
C GLY A 61 -55.59 12.51 2.84
N ASN A 62 -56.60 12.00 2.13
CA ASN A 62 -57.20 10.69 2.43
C ASN A 62 -56.23 9.56 2.05
N GLN A 63 -55.69 8.89 3.07
CA GLN A 63 -54.69 7.83 2.98
C GLN A 63 -55.15 6.62 2.16
N GLN A 64 -56.44 6.25 2.22
CA GLN A 64 -57.00 5.15 1.40
C GLN A 64 -56.96 5.50 -0.09
N ASN A 65 -57.46 6.69 -0.44
CA ASN A 65 -57.43 7.17 -1.83
C ASN A 65 -56.00 7.33 -2.33
N ARG A 66 -55.08 7.71 -1.44
CA ARG A 66 -53.67 7.84 -1.76
C ARG A 66 -53.02 6.49 -2.06
N LEU A 67 -53.29 5.48 -1.24
CA LEU A 67 -52.82 4.11 -1.46
C LEU A 67 -53.29 3.58 -2.83
N VAL A 68 -54.57 3.77 -3.16
CA VAL A 68 -55.12 3.43 -4.48
C VAL A 68 -54.34 4.14 -5.59
N LYS A 69 -54.22 5.47 -5.48
CA LYS A 69 -53.56 6.30 -6.49
C LYS A 69 -52.10 5.90 -6.70
N ASP A 70 -51.37 5.63 -5.63
CA ASP A 70 -49.94 5.31 -5.69
C ASP A 70 -49.73 3.90 -6.27
N ILE A 71 -50.59 2.92 -5.94
CA ILE A 71 -50.58 1.61 -6.60
C ILE A 71 -50.86 1.75 -8.10
N THR A 72 -51.90 2.49 -8.48
CA THR A 72 -52.25 2.75 -9.89
C THR A 72 -51.10 3.44 -10.63
N GLN A 73 -50.44 4.40 -10.00
CA GLN A 73 -49.32 5.14 -10.60
C GLN A 73 -48.04 4.31 -10.71
N GLN A 74 -47.63 3.60 -9.67
CA GLN A 74 -46.40 2.78 -9.68
C GLN A 74 -46.48 1.62 -10.68
N LEU A 75 -47.67 1.06 -10.87
CA LEU A 75 -47.91 0.01 -11.85
C LEU A 75 -48.31 0.55 -13.24
N HIS A 76 -48.40 1.87 -13.42
CA HIS A 76 -48.87 2.50 -14.66
C HIS A 76 -50.19 1.90 -15.19
N LEU A 77 -51.13 1.61 -14.28
CA LEU A 77 -52.38 0.92 -14.65
C LEU A 77 -53.24 1.81 -15.55
N THR A 78 -53.81 1.21 -16.60
CA THR A 78 -54.75 1.88 -17.50
C THR A 78 -56.15 1.98 -16.88
N SER A 79 -57.06 2.68 -17.54
CA SER A 79 -58.47 2.79 -17.14
C SER A 79 -59.24 1.46 -17.14
N GLU A 80 -58.67 0.38 -17.68
CA GLU A 80 -59.26 -0.96 -17.63
C GLU A 80 -59.11 -1.63 -16.27
N TYR A 81 -58.29 -1.07 -15.38
CA TYR A 81 -58.11 -1.53 -14.01
C TYR A 81 -58.92 -0.68 -13.03
N GLU A 82 -59.62 -1.35 -12.12
CA GLU A 82 -60.26 -0.72 -10.97
C GLU A 82 -59.53 -1.19 -9.72
N VAL A 83 -58.88 -0.26 -9.00
CA VAL A 83 -58.22 -0.52 -7.72
C VAL A 83 -59.04 0.13 -6.61
N SER A 84 -59.34 -0.61 -5.55
CA SER A 84 -60.05 -0.09 -4.39
C SER A 84 -59.50 -0.68 -3.09
N VAL A 85 -59.55 0.11 -2.02
CA VAL A 85 -59.25 -0.34 -0.65
C VAL A 85 -60.59 -0.61 0.03
N LEU A 86 -60.76 -1.81 0.56
CA LEU A 86 -61.98 -2.18 1.28
C LEU A 86 -61.90 -1.66 2.72
N GLU A 87 -62.98 -1.06 3.22
CA GLU A 87 -63.02 -0.51 4.59
C GLU A 87 -62.84 -1.59 5.66
N ASN A 88 -63.36 -2.79 5.42
CA ASN A 88 -63.21 -3.92 6.33
C ASN A 88 -61.76 -4.42 6.32
N GLY A 89 -61.07 -4.23 7.45
CA GLY A 89 -59.66 -4.60 7.61
C GLY A 89 -58.66 -3.51 7.19
N TYR A 90 -59.10 -2.26 7.06
CA TYR A 90 -58.20 -1.12 6.91
C TYR A 90 -57.70 -0.63 8.28
N LEU A 91 -56.43 -0.84 8.56
CA LEU A 91 -55.74 -0.37 9.77
C LEU A 91 -54.70 0.67 9.37
N LEU A 92 -54.67 1.77 10.12
CA LEU A 92 -53.64 2.79 9.95
C LEU A 92 -52.31 2.29 10.55
N PRO A 93 -51.17 2.63 9.92
CA PRO A 93 -49.87 2.40 10.54
C PRO A 93 -49.75 3.25 11.80
N ASP A 94 -49.05 2.73 12.80
CA ASP A 94 -48.87 3.39 14.08
C ASP A 94 -47.44 3.21 14.62
N LEU A 95 -46.99 4.20 15.38
CA LEU A 95 -45.72 4.18 16.09
C LEU A 95 -46.00 3.70 17.52
N GLU A 96 -45.76 2.42 17.79
CA GLU A 96 -45.94 1.86 19.12
C GLU A 96 -44.76 2.33 20.00
N ALA A 97 -45.05 3.27 20.90
CA ALA A 97 -44.09 3.70 21.91
C ALA A 97 -43.90 2.56 22.92
N LEU A 98 -42.82 1.79 22.76
CA LEU A 98 -42.38 0.83 23.76
C LEU A 98 -41.77 1.57 24.96
N ASN A 99 -41.72 0.87 26.09
CA ASN A 99 -41.20 1.40 27.35
C ASN A 99 -39.83 2.07 27.15
N ARG A 100 -39.55 3.09 27.96
CA ARG A 100 -38.44 4.06 27.76
C ARG A 100 -37.09 3.45 27.34
N THR A 101 -36.75 2.24 27.75
CA THR A 101 -35.46 1.59 27.49
C THR A 101 -35.32 0.85 26.17
N GLU A 102 -36.39 0.63 25.40
CA GLU A 102 -36.34 -0.07 24.10
C GLU A 102 -36.58 0.91 22.94
N VAL A 103 -36.00 0.65 21.77
CA VAL A 103 -36.27 1.44 20.56
C VAL A 103 -37.71 1.17 20.12
N ALA A 104 -38.48 2.23 19.89
CA ALA A 104 -39.87 2.12 19.46
C ALA A 104 -40.00 1.31 18.16
N THR A 105 -41.11 0.60 18.02
CA THR A 105 -41.42 -0.19 16.83
C THR A 105 -42.54 0.47 16.04
N ILE A 106 -42.52 0.30 14.72
CA ILE A 106 -43.61 0.76 13.85
C ILE A 106 -44.44 -0.44 13.46
N ARG A 107 -45.72 -0.39 13.83
CA ARG A 107 -46.72 -1.31 13.34
C ARG A 107 -47.17 -0.85 11.96
N ASN A 108 -47.00 -1.72 10.97
CA ASN A 108 -47.46 -1.39 9.63
C ASN A 108 -48.98 -1.29 9.60
N GLY A 109 -49.49 -0.46 8.70
CA GLY A 109 -50.90 -0.44 8.37
C GLY A 109 -51.28 -1.70 7.60
N GLU A 110 -52.55 -2.07 7.68
CA GLU A 110 -53.11 -3.17 6.92
C GLU A 110 -54.17 -2.63 5.98
N ALA A 111 -54.20 -3.09 4.74
CA ALA A 111 -55.24 -2.73 3.79
C ALA A 111 -55.61 -3.94 2.96
N LYS A 112 -56.91 -4.24 2.86
CA LYS A 112 -57.42 -5.23 1.92
C LYS A 112 -57.68 -4.55 0.58
N VAL A 113 -56.89 -4.89 -0.43
CA VAL A 113 -56.95 -4.26 -1.76
C VAL A 113 -57.68 -5.19 -2.72
N SER A 114 -58.73 -4.68 -3.36
CA SER A 114 -59.43 -5.33 -4.47
C SER A 114 -58.98 -4.71 -5.79
N VAL A 115 -58.59 -5.55 -6.74
CA VAL A 115 -58.26 -5.13 -8.10
C VAL A 115 -59.07 -5.93 -9.11
N LYS A 116 -59.75 -5.20 -9.99
CA LYS A 116 -60.49 -5.73 -11.13
C LYS A 116 -59.82 -5.33 -12.44
N TYR A 117 -59.89 -6.22 -13.42
CA TYR A 117 -59.52 -5.94 -14.81
C TYR A 117 -60.75 -6.17 -15.68
N GLN A 118 -61.16 -5.17 -16.45
CA GLN A 118 -62.36 -5.21 -17.29
C GLN A 118 -63.61 -5.67 -16.51
N GLY A 119 -63.77 -5.16 -15.28
CA GLY A 119 -64.90 -5.47 -14.38
C GLY A 119 -64.80 -6.81 -13.63
N LYS A 120 -63.83 -7.67 -13.91
CA LYS A 120 -63.63 -8.96 -13.21
C LYS A 120 -62.53 -8.87 -12.15
N GLU A 121 -62.87 -9.20 -10.90
CA GLU A 121 -61.91 -9.25 -9.79
C GLU A 121 -60.93 -10.41 -9.98
N PHE A 122 -59.62 -10.11 -9.89
CA PHE A 122 -58.55 -11.12 -9.96
C PHE A 122 -57.59 -11.08 -8.76
N TRP A 123 -57.68 -10.02 -7.94
CA TRP A 123 -56.97 -9.87 -6.67
C TRP A 123 -57.90 -9.29 -5.61
N ASN A 124 -57.89 -9.89 -4.42
CA ASN A 124 -58.63 -9.43 -3.26
C ASN A 124 -57.97 -9.98 -2.00
N ASP A 125 -56.94 -9.28 -1.53
CA ASP A 125 -56.15 -9.77 -0.41
C ASP A 125 -55.51 -8.62 0.37
N LYS A 126 -55.02 -8.94 1.56
CA LYS A 126 -54.32 -8.03 2.45
C LYS A 126 -52.94 -7.67 1.88
N ILE A 127 -52.58 -6.39 1.99
CA ILE A 127 -51.21 -5.89 1.92
C ILE A 127 -50.88 -5.10 3.18
N PHE A 128 -49.59 -5.00 3.50
CA PHE A 128 -49.07 -4.09 4.52
C PHE A 128 -48.64 -2.77 3.88
N TRP A 129 -48.82 -1.66 4.59
CA TRP A 129 -48.47 -0.34 4.07
C TRP A 129 -47.99 0.62 5.16
N LEU A 130 -47.26 1.68 4.76
CA LEU A 130 -46.74 2.74 5.63
C LEU A 130 -46.93 4.11 4.96
N THR A 131 -47.06 5.14 5.80
CA THR A 131 -46.84 6.53 5.38
C THR A 131 -45.37 6.76 5.05
N ASN A 132 -45.06 7.77 4.23
CA ASN A 132 -43.70 8.15 3.88
C ASN A 132 -42.91 8.57 5.14
N ASP A 133 -43.53 9.38 6.01
CA ASP A 133 -42.95 9.79 7.28
C ASP A 133 -42.62 8.60 8.20
N LEU A 134 -43.53 7.64 8.38
CA LEU A 134 -43.26 6.46 9.21
C LEU A 134 -42.22 5.53 8.56
N SER A 135 -42.17 5.44 7.23
CA SER A 135 -41.12 4.70 6.52
C SER A 135 -39.72 5.30 6.76
N ASN A 136 -39.61 6.64 6.72
CA ASN A 136 -38.38 7.34 7.06
C ASN A 136 -37.99 7.13 8.53
N ILE A 137 -38.94 7.29 9.47
CA ILE A 137 -38.72 7.04 10.91
C ILE A 137 -38.25 5.60 11.13
N LYS A 138 -38.89 4.60 10.50
CA LYS A 138 -38.52 3.17 10.61
C LYS A 138 -37.05 2.94 10.27
N THR A 139 -36.60 3.50 9.15
CA THR A 139 -35.20 3.38 8.69
C THR A 139 -34.22 4.01 9.70
N LYS A 140 -34.60 5.15 10.29
CA LYS A 140 -33.77 5.81 11.31
C LYS A 140 -33.79 5.05 12.64
N LEU A 141 -34.91 4.46 13.06
CA LEU A 141 -35.00 3.64 14.27
C LEU A 141 -34.12 2.40 14.16
N THR A 142 -34.11 1.70 13.02
CA THR A 142 -33.19 0.57 12.80
C THR A 142 -31.73 0.98 12.96
N LYS A 143 -31.35 2.16 12.47
CA LYS A 143 -29.98 2.67 12.63
C LYS A 143 -29.66 3.04 14.08
N LEU A 144 -30.63 3.57 14.81
CA LEU A 144 -30.49 3.88 16.23
C LEU A 144 -30.34 2.61 17.07
N ASP A 145 -31.11 1.58 16.74
CA ASP A 145 -31.09 0.26 17.39
C ASP A 145 -29.71 -0.41 17.29
N ILE A 146 -29.09 -0.35 16.10
CA ILE A 146 -27.71 -0.83 15.89
C ILE A 146 -26.71 -0.16 16.85
N PHE A 147 -26.92 1.09 17.26
CA PHE A 147 -26.02 1.76 18.20
C PHE A 147 -26.19 1.28 19.64
N THR A 148 -27.20 0.48 19.95
CA THR A 148 -27.36 -0.15 21.27
C THR A 148 -26.61 -1.48 21.38
N GLU A 149 -26.25 -2.09 20.24
CA GLU A 149 -25.51 -3.34 20.17
C GLU A 149 -24.05 -3.15 20.61
N SER A 150 -23.50 -4.06 21.42
CA SER A 150 -22.14 -3.93 21.97
C SER A 150 -21.02 -3.87 20.93
N THR A 151 -21.23 -4.41 19.73
CA THR A 151 -20.26 -4.42 18.62
C THR A 151 -20.27 -3.16 17.77
N ASN A 152 -21.28 -2.31 17.93
CA ASN A 152 -21.55 -1.20 17.03
C ASN A 152 -21.74 0.08 17.85
N GLY A 153 -21.49 1.22 17.21
CA GLY A 153 -21.69 2.50 17.86
C GLY A 153 -21.75 3.64 16.88
N PHE A 154 -22.26 4.76 17.35
CA PHE A 154 -22.24 5.99 16.59
C PHE A 154 -20.79 6.51 16.46
N VAL A 155 -20.26 6.52 15.23
CA VAL A 155 -18.97 7.16 14.95
C VAL A 155 -19.16 8.67 14.88
N VAL A 156 -18.56 9.39 15.82
CA VAL A 156 -18.52 10.85 15.86
C VAL A 156 -17.48 11.32 14.84
N PRO A 157 -17.91 12.00 13.75
CA PRO A 157 -16.98 12.43 12.70
C PRO A 157 -16.16 13.64 13.16
N GLY A 158 -14.93 13.72 12.67
CA GLY A 158 -13.99 14.79 12.92
C GLY A 158 -12.73 14.35 13.67
N ALA A 159 -11.67 15.15 13.54
CA ALA A 159 -10.40 14.97 14.23
C ALA A 159 -10.49 15.47 15.69
N ILE A 160 -11.27 14.77 16.53
CA ILE A 160 -11.48 15.12 17.93
C ILE A 160 -11.17 13.90 18.80
N ALA A 161 -10.37 14.09 19.86
CA ALA A 161 -10.10 13.04 20.82
C ALA A 161 -11.33 12.77 21.71
N PRO A 162 -11.52 11.54 22.22
CA PRO A 162 -12.68 11.18 23.04
C PRO A 162 -12.89 12.08 24.26
N ASN A 163 -11.80 12.50 24.91
CA ASN A 163 -11.86 13.36 26.10
C ASN A 163 -12.36 14.79 25.82
N ASP A 164 -12.29 15.22 24.55
CA ASP A 164 -12.76 16.55 24.12
C ASP A 164 -14.22 16.53 23.66
N ILE A 165 -14.87 15.36 23.64
CA ILE A 165 -16.27 15.22 23.25
C ILE A 165 -17.18 15.65 24.39
N THR A 166 -17.98 16.69 24.14
CA THR A 166 -19.02 17.15 25.06
C THR A 166 -20.41 16.68 24.65
N VAL A 167 -21.35 16.81 25.57
CA VAL A 167 -22.78 16.54 25.35
C VAL A 167 -23.34 17.36 24.17
N GLU A 168 -22.92 18.62 24.02
CA GLU A 168 -23.33 19.48 22.92
C GLU A 168 -22.80 18.98 21.58
N ILE A 169 -21.53 18.55 21.53
CA ILE A 169 -20.91 18.00 20.33
C ILE A 169 -21.63 16.73 19.89
N LEU A 170 -21.83 15.78 20.81
CA LEU A 170 -22.57 14.54 20.51
C LEU A 170 -23.99 14.82 20.04
N THR A 171 -24.70 15.73 20.70
CA THR A 171 -26.07 16.12 20.32
C THR A 171 -26.11 16.68 18.90
N ALA A 172 -25.18 17.57 18.56
CA ALA A 172 -25.10 18.16 17.22
C ALA A 172 -24.79 17.11 16.15
N GLN A 173 -23.88 16.17 16.44
CA GLN A 173 -23.49 15.13 15.50
C GLN A 173 -24.59 14.07 15.31
N LEU A 174 -25.30 13.69 16.36
CA LEU A 174 -26.50 12.83 16.25
C LEU A 174 -27.60 13.52 15.43
N LYS A 175 -27.90 14.80 15.69
CA LYS A 175 -28.86 15.57 14.89
C LYS A 175 -28.48 15.59 13.40
N LYS A 176 -27.20 15.76 13.10
CA LYS A 176 -26.67 15.72 11.73
C LYS A 176 -26.82 14.32 11.10
N GLN A 177 -26.43 13.27 11.82
CA GLN A 177 -26.51 11.87 11.37
C GLN A 177 -27.94 11.43 11.03
N PHE A 178 -28.91 11.92 11.80
CA PHE A 178 -30.32 11.64 11.63
C PHE A 178 -31.09 12.74 10.90
N GLN A 179 -30.39 13.70 10.26
CA GLN A 179 -30.97 14.75 9.41
C GLN A 179 -32.13 15.54 10.07
N ASN A 180 -32.05 15.76 11.38
CA ASN A 180 -33.10 16.39 12.20
C ASN A 180 -34.47 15.67 12.19
N THR A 181 -34.54 14.40 11.76
CA THR A 181 -35.76 13.58 11.87
C THR A 181 -36.18 13.39 13.32
N PHE A 182 -35.20 13.29 14.22
CA PHE A 182 -35.40 13.21 15.66
C PHE A 182 -34.84 14.43 16.40
N LYS A 183 -35.46 14.75 17.53
CA LYS A 183 -34.89 15.62 18.55
C LYS A 183 -34.08 14.73 19.50
N PHE A 184 -32.79 15.03 19.62
CA PHE A 184 -31.89 14.37 20.56
C PHE A 184 -31.63 15.26 21.76
N ASN A 185 -31.74 14.67 22.93
CA ASN A 185 -31.26 15.20 24.20
C ASN A 185 -30.24 14.22 24.77
N VAL A 186 -28.95 14.54 24.63
CA VAL A 186 -27.89 13.76 25.27
C VAL A 186 -27.82 14.19 26.73
N GLN A 187 -28.08 13.26 27.65
CA GLN A 187 -28.19 13.59 29.08
C GLN A 187 -26.82 13.58 29.77
N LYS A 188 -26.03 12.54 29.49
CA LYS A 188 -24.68 12.37 30.03
C LYS A 188 -23.89 11.38 29.19
N ILE A 189 -22.59 11.62 29.10
CA ILE A 189 -21.60 10.64 28.65
C ILE A 189 -21.29 9.77 29.89
N THR A 190 -21.56 8.48 29.77
CA THR A 190 -21.36 7.52 30.88
C THR A 190 -19.98 6.88 30.82
N ASP A 191 -19.48 6.58 29.63
CA ASP A 191 -18.15 6.02 29.41
C ASP A 191 -17.49 6.64 28.17
N ILE A 192 -16.16 6.71 28.18
CA ILE A 192 -15.33 7.25 27.10
C ILE A 192 -14.76 6.09 26.27
N PRO A 193 -14.83 6.15 24.93
CA PRO A 193 -14.31 5.09 24.08
C PRO A 193 -12.78 4.98 24.16
N SER A 194 -12.28 3.76 23.94
CA SER A 194 -10.85 3.47 23.86
C SER A 194 -10.58 2.27 22.95
N LEU A 195 -9.31 2.02 22.66
CA LEU A 195 -8.86 0.79 22.00
C LEU A 195 -8.40 -0.22 23.04
N ASN A 196 -8.62 -1.51 22.77
CA ASN A 196 -8.07 -2.57 23.60
C ASN A 196 -6.54 -2.60 23.52
N SER A 197 -5.89 -2.67 24.67
CA SER A 197 -4.43 -2.56 24.79
C SER A 197 -3.65 -3.82 24.40
N THR A 198 -4.34 -4.95 24.17
CA THR A 198 -3.71 -6.24 23.90
C THR A 198 -4.45 -7.02 22.81
N PRO A 199 -3.71 -7.67 21.88
CA PRO A 199 -4.30 -8.62 20.96
C PRO A 199 -4.89 -9.80 21.74
N SER A 200 -6.17 -10.08 21.54
CA SER A 200 -6.74 -11.36 21.95
C SER A 200 -6.34 -12.40 20.93
N GLU A 201 -5.85 -13.56 21.37
CA GLU A 201 -5.55 -14.71 20.50
C GLU A 201 -6.80 -15.26 19.78
N THR A 202 -8.00 -14.82 20.16
CA THR A 202 -9.27 -15.18 19.51
C THR A 202 -9.73 -14.10 18.53
N GLN A 203 -10.12 -14.52 17.32
CA GLN A 203 -10.69 -13.68 16.26
C GLN A 203 -11.97 -12.90 16.66
N ASP A 204 -12.51 -13.14 17.87
CA ASP A 204 -13.78 -12.60 18.35
C ASP A 204 -13.66 -11.46 19.38
N ALA A 205 -12.45 -11.03 19.78
CA ALA A 205 -12.34 -9.89 20.69
C ALA A 205 -12.53 -8.58 19.93
N GLN A 206 -13.54 -7.80 20.36
CA GLN A 206 -13.79 -6.47 19.83
C GLN A 206 -12.56 -5.58 20.02
N LEU A 207 -12.12 -4.92 18.95
CA LEU A 207 -10.95 -4.05 18.99
C LEU A 207 -11.22 -2.72 19.70
N ILE A 208 -12.46 -2.25 19.57
CA ILE A 208 -12.95 -0.98 20.13
C ILE A 208 -13.73 -1.29 21.40
N ASN A 209 -13.37 -0.60 22.49
CA ASN A 209 -14.25 -0.44 23.64
C ASN A 209 -15.08 0.82 23.40
N TYR A 210 -16.32 0.65 22.95
CA TYR A 210 -17.18 1.80 22.70
C TYR A 210 -17.48 2.54 24.00
N GLY A 211 -17.48 3.86 23.91
CA GLY A 211 -17.99 4.71 24.97
C GLY A 211 -19.50 4.62 25.00
N LYS A 212 -20.08 5.08 26.09
CA LYS A 212 -21.51 5.01 26.33
C LYS A 212 -22.07 6.39 26.60
N THR A 213 -23.28 6.63 26.14
CA THR A 213 -23.97 7.89 26.39
C THR A 213 -25.46 7.63 26.54
N LEU A 214 -26.05 8.23 27.57
CA LEU A 214 -27.50 8.19 27.83
C LEU A 214 -28.17 9.28 26.99
N ILE A 215 -29.13 8.89 26.15
CA ILE A 215 -29.85 9.79 25.27
C ILE A 215 -31.35 9.63 25.41
N GLU A 216 -32.07 10.70 25.15
CA GLU A 216 -33.51 10.71 24.93
C GLU A 216 -33.78 11.20 23.52
N VAL A 217 -34.65 10.46 22.82
CA VAL A 217 -34.95 10.67 21.40
C VAL A 217 -36.46 10.81 21.26
N THR A 218 -36.89 11.93 20.69
CA THR A 218 -38.30 12.16 20.34
C THR A 218 -38.44 12.48 18.86
N THR A 219 -39.62 12.22 18.30
CA THR A 219 -39.96 12.68 16.95
C THR A 219 -40.16 14.20 16.92
N SER A 220 -40.30 14.78 15.72
CA SER A 220 -40.67 16.18 15.55
C SER A 220 -41.95 16.56 16.31
N ASN A 221 -42.89 15.61 16.44
CA ASN A 221 -44.17 15.74 17.13
C ASN A 221 -44.09 15.38 18.63
N ASP A 222 -42.89 15.33 19.20
CA ASP A 222 -42.64 15.08 20.63
C ASP A 222 -43.10 13.70 21.14
N ILE A 223 -43.18 12.71 20.24
CA ILE A 223 -43.39 11.30 20.62
C ILE A 223 -42.04 10.71 21.01
N ALA A 224 -41.91 10.19 22.23
CA ALA A 224 -40.71 9.49 22.68
C ALA A 224 -40.53 8.17 21.93
N VAL A 225 -39.35 7.96 21.35
CA VAL A 225 -39.03 6.76 20.56
C VAL A 225 -37.85 5.97 21.11
N PHE A 226 -37.04 6.56 21.98
CA PHE A 226 -35.96 5.88 22.69
C PHE A 226 -35.50 6.72 23.88
N ASN A 227 -35.20 6.08 25.01
CA ASN A 227 -34.59 6.71 26.18
C ASN A 227 -33.69 5.70 26.90
N GLY A 228 -32.43 5.65 26.46
CA GLY A 228 -31.50 4.62 26.87
C GLY A 228 -30.07 4.95 26.50
N GLU A 229 -29.20 3.99 26.74
CA GLU A 229 -27.79 4.11 26.45
C GLU A 229 -27.50 3.68 25.01
N ILE A 230 -26.70 4.47 24.30
CA ILE A 230 -26.09 4.07 23.03
C ILE A 230 -24.58 4.04 23.16
N ASN A 231 -23.97 3.24 22.30
CA ASN A 231 -22.54 3.14 22.12
C ASN A 231 -22.06 4.21 21.12
N TRP A 232 -20.87 4.76 21.36
CA TRP A 232 -20.25 5.75 20.49
C TRP A 232 -18.73 5.63 20.47
N VAL A 233 -18.11 6.14 19.40
CA VAL A 233 -16.66 6.16 19.22
C VAL A 233 -16.25 7.39 18.40
N THR A 234 -15.02 7.87 18.53
CA THR A 234 -14.51 8.94 17.67
C THR A 234 -13.93 8.39 16.36
N GLU A 235 -13.94 9.19 15.30
CA GLU A 235 -13.32 8.82 14.02
C GLU A 235 -11.84 8.42 14.15
N PRO A 236 -10.97 9.11 14.92
CA PRO A 236 -9.60 8.66 15.16
C PRO A 236 -9.46 7.22 15.69
N ILE A 237 -10.26 6.83 16.69
CA ILE A 237 -10.26 5.46 17.23
C ILE A 237 -10.75 4.47 16.16
N ASN A 238 -11.84 4.81 15.46
CA ASN A 238 -12.41 3.96 14.44
C ASN A 238 -11.45 3.76 13.25
N THR A 239 -10.70 4.79 12.85
CA THR A 239 -9.67 4.70 11.80
C THR A 239 -8.53 3.78 12.21
N VAL A 240 -7.99 3.93 13.42
CA VAL A 240 -6.93 3.03 13.93
C VAL A 240 -7.44 1.58 13.97
N ALA A 241 -8.65 1.38 14.47
CA ALA A 241 -9.26 0.05 14.58
C ALA A 241 -9.48 -0.61 13.21
N GLY A 242 -10.10 0.11 12.28
CA GLY A 242 -10.33 -0.37 10.91
C GLY A 242 -9.02 -0.73 10.22
N PHE A 243 -8.03 0.16 10.30
CA PHE A 243 -6.72 -0.09 9.70
C PHE A 243 -6.01 -1.30 10.33
N ALA A 244 -6.06 -1.45 11.65
CA ALA A 244 -5.48 -2.61 12.34
C ALA A 244 -6.14 -3.93 11.92
N MET A 245 -7.47 -3.97 11.83
CA MET A 245 -8.20 -5.16 11.39
C MET A 245 -7.86 -5.51 9.94
N ASP A 246 -7.81 -4.53 9.04
CA ASP A 246 -7.40 -4.75 7.66
C ASP A 246 -5.96 -5.24 7.58
N LEU A 247 -5.06 -4.67 8.39
CA LEU A 247 -3.64 -5.03 8.42
C LEU A 247 -3.43 -6.46 8.90
N MET A 248 -4.11 -6.84 9.99
CA MET A 248 -4.10 -8.20 10.49
C MET A 248 -4.76 -9.17 9.51
N GLY A 249 -5.91 -8.81 8.92
CA GLY A 249 -6.60 -9.64 7.93
C GLY A 249 -5.73 -9.93 6.71
N LYS A 250 -5.06 -8.90 6.16
CA LYS A 250 -4.13 -9.09 5.04
C LYS A 250 -2.89 -9.85 5.48
N GLY A 251 -2.24 -9.51 6.58
CA GLY A 251 -0.97 -10.12 7.04
C GLY A 251 -0.98 -11.64 7.28
N HIS A 252 -2.16 -12.28 7.30
CA HIS A 252 -2.32 -13.74 7.40
C HIS A 252 -2.70 -14.42 6.07
N SER A 253 -2.85 -13.67 4.97
CA SER A 253 -3.20 -14.22 3.66
C SER A 253 -1.97 -14.78 2.91
N SER A 254 -2.17 -15.84 2.12
CA SER A 254 -1.09 -16.49 1.35
C SER A 254 -0.61 -15.70 0.10
N ASN A 255 -1.25 -14.57 -0.23
CA ASN A 255 -0.99 -13.79 -1.45
C ASN A 255 -0.48 -12.35 -1.17
N ASN A 256 0.26 -12.17 -0.07
CA ASN A 256 0.72 -10.87 0.44
C ASN A 256 1.93 -10.26 -0.29
N GLY A 257 1.97 -10.42 -1.61
CA GLY A 257 2.99 -9.83 -2.47
C GLY A 257 2.75 -8.34 -2.67
N PHE A 258 3.67 -7.49 -2.18
CA PHE A 258 3.70 -6.07 -2.48
C PHE A 258 4.83 -5.72 -3.44
N ASP A 259 4.64 -4.65 -4.20
CA ASP A 259 5.59 -4.18 -5.19
C ASP A 259 6.02 -2.75 -4.83
N PHE A 260 7.32 -2.56 -4.73
CA PHE A 260 7.89 -1.29 -4.34
C PHE A 260 8.05 -0.40 -5.56
N LYS A 261 7.42 0.78 -5.51
CA LYS A 261 7.50 1.78 -6.58
C LYS A 261 8.50 2.85 -6.22
N LEU A 262 9.55 2.97 -7.03
CA LEU A 262 10.54 4.03 -6.95
C LEU A 262 10.10 5.20 -7.83
N PRO A 263 9.86 6.41 -7.28
CA PRO A 263 9.70 7.58 -8.11
C PRO A 263 11.03 7.88 -8.80
N ILE A 264 11.02 8.16 -10.11
CA ILE A 264 12.21 8.67 -10.79
C ILE A 264 12.19 10.20 -10.71
N PRO A 265 13.19 10.84 -10.08
CA PRO A 265 13.29 12.30 -10.04
C PRO A 265 13.24 12.90 -11.45
N GLY A 266 12.36 13.90 -11.64
CA GLY A 266 12.22 14.61 -12.92
C GLY A 266 11.37 13.91 -13.98
N LEU A 267 10.87 12.69 -13.73
CA LEU A 267 9.95 11.99 -14.63
C LEU A 267 8.60 11.71 -13.94
N PRO A 268 7.46 11.83 -14.64
CA PRO A 268 6.14 11.50 -14.11
C PRO A 268 5.90 9.97 -14.15
N ILE A 269 6.94 9.18 -13.87
CA ILE A 269 6.93 7.72 -13.96
C ILE A 269 7.47 7.15 -12.66
N GLU A 270 6.77 6.17 -12.13
CA GLU A 270 7.24 5.33 -11.03
C GLU A 270 7.71 3.98 -11.60
N VAL A 271 8.87 3.52 -11.18
CA VAL A 271 9.39 2.19 -11.56
C VAL A 271 9.12 1.22 -10.44
N SER A 272 8.34 0.21 -10.78
CA SER A 272 8.12 -0.98 -9.97
C SER A 272 9.38 -1.85 -9.97
N LEU A 273 9.81 -2.35 -8.80
CA LEU A 273 10.91 -3.32 -8.73
C LEU A 273 10.55 -4.60 -9.47
N GLY A 274 9.29 -5.05 -9.39
CA GLY A 274 8.80 -6.21 -10.14
C GLY A 274 8.81 -6.03 -11.66
N ASN A 275 8.86 -4.78 -12.16
CA ASN A 275 8.92 -4.47 -13.59
C ASN A 275 10.23 -3.79 -14.01
N LEU A 276 11.29 -3.87 -13.20
CA LEU A 276 12.55 -3.21 -13.51
C LEU A 276 13.16 -3.67 -14.86
N TYR A 277 12.85 -4.89 -15.31
CA TYR A 277 13.25 -5.36 -16.64
C TYR A 277 12.66 -4.51 -17.79
N THR A 278 11.46 -3.94 -17.63
CA THR A 278 10.87 -3.02 -18.62
C THR A 278 11.68 -1.73 -18.74
N PHE A 279 12.34 -1.31 -17.66
CA PHE A 279 13.21 -0.13 -17.64
C PHE A 279 14.47 -0.33 -18.50
N ALA A 280 14.94 -1.56 -18.70
CA ALA A 280 16.04 -1.85 -19.61
C ALA A 280 15.72 -1.45 -21.07
N GLY A 281 14.48 -1.68 -21.52
CA GLY A 281 14.01 -1.23 -22.83
C GLY A 281 14.02 0.29 -22.98
N LEU A 282 13.65 1.00 -21.91
CA LEU A 282 13.70 2.47 -21.87
C LEU A 282 15.15 2.98 -21.96
N ILE A 283 16.07 2.42 -21.16
CA ILE A 283 17.50 2.77 -21.20
C ILE A 283 18.07 2.52 -22.60
N ASN A 284 17.79 1.35 -23.18
CA ASN A 284 18.24 1.01 -24.53
C ASN A 284 17.71 2.01 -25.58
N THR A 285 16.48 2.49 -25.43
CA THR A 285 15.89 3.49 -26.33
C THR A 285 16.54 4.87 -26.17
N LEU A 286 16.79 5.31 -24.93
CA LEU A 286 17.31 6.65 -24.65
C LEU A 286 18.81 6.78 -24.92
N ILE A 287 19.61 5.81 -24.48
CA ILE A 287 21.08 5.88 -24.50
C ILE A 287 21.75 4.62 -25.04
N GLY A 288 20.99 3.63 -25.51
CA GLY A 288 21.53 2.34 -25.98
C GLY A 288 22.50 2.46 -27.14
N ASN A 289 22.33 3.43 -28.05
CA ASN A 289 23.31 3.69 -29.10
C ASN A 289 24.65 4.16 -28.51
N GLY A 290 24.63 5.06 -27.52
CA GLY A 290 25.84 5.50 -26.83
C GLY A 290 26.54 4.36 -26.10
N ILE A 291 25.78 3.47 -25.45
CA ILE A 291 26.30 2.27 -24.78
C ILE A 291 26.94 1.29 -25.78
N LYS A 292 26.29 1.05 -26.92
CA LYS A 292 26.76 0.11 -27.95
C LYS A 292 27.98 0.60 -28.72
N LEU A 293 28.18 1.91 -28.80
CA LEU A 293 29.33 2.50 -29.48
C LEU A 293 30.64 2.31 -28.71
N VAL A 294 30.60 2.17 -27.39
CA VAL A 294 31.83 1.96 -26.60
C VAL A 294 32.35 0.55 -26.79
N ASN A 295 33.52 0.42 -27.41
CA ASN A 295 34.10 -0.87 -27.71
C ASN A 295 35.04 -1.35 -26.59
N LEU A 296 34.61 -2.38 -25.86
CA LEU A 296 35.38 -3.00 -24.79
C LEU A 296 36.70 -3.64 -25.26
N ASP A 297 36.91 -3.93 -26.55
CA ASP A 297 38.20 -4.46 -27.05
C ASP A 297 39.33 -3.42 -26.94
N ASN A 298 38.98 -2.14 -26.88
CA ASN A 298 39.88 -1.00 -26.85
C ASN A 298 40.24 -0.52 -25.43
N ILE A 299 39.79 -1.22 -24.38
CA ILE A 299 40.11 -0.86 -22.99
C ILE A 299 41.63 -0.69 -22.81
N GLY A 300 42.01 0.39 -22.12
CA GLY A 300 43.40 0.76 -21.88
C GLY A 300 44.02 1.65 -22.96
N THR A 301 43.30 1.97 -24.03
CA THR A 301 43.75 2.87 -25.11
C THR A 301 43.09 4.25 -25.03
N ASP A 302 43.60 5.24 -25.78
CA ASP A 302 42.98 6.56 -25.89
C ASP A 302 41.63 6.50 -26.63
N HIS A 303 41.46 5.50 -27.49
CA HIS A 303 40.21 5.32 -28.22
C HIS A 303 39.05 4.99 -27.27
N PHE A 304 39.24 4.05 -26.34
CA PHE A 304 38.24 3.75 -25.32
C PHE A 304 37.95 4.96 -24.43
N ASP A 305 38.97 5.72 -24.04
CA ASP A 305 38.79 6.92 -23.21
C ASP A 305 37.92 7.96 -23.91
N ASN A 306 38.15 8.20 -25.21
CA ASN A 306 37.35 9.12 -26.00
C ASN A 306 35.90 8.64 -26.13
N GLU A 307 35.68 7.34 -26.36
CA GLU A 307 34.34 6.75 -26.41
C GLU A 307 33.59 6.89 -25.06
N TRP A 308 34.28 6.59 -23.96
CA TRP A 308 33.75 6.75 -22.61
C TRP A 308 33.41 8.21 -22.28
N GLN A 309 34.33 9.16 -22.56
CA GLN A 309 34.09 10.58 -22.27
C GLN A 309 32.92 11.14 -23.09
N ASN A 310 32.79 10.72 -24.35
CA ASN A 310 31.64 11.07 -25.18
C ASN A 310 30.33 10.52 -24.59
N PHE A 311 30.33 9.26 -24.17
CA PHE A 311 29.19 8.65 -23.49
C PHE A 311 28.84 9.38 -22.18
N LEU A 312 29.81 9.60 -21.30
CA LEU A 312 29.62 10.21 -19.98
C LEU A 312 29.12 11.65 -20.10
N THR A 313 29.66 12.43 -21.03
CA THR A 313 29.22 13.80 -21.30
C THR A 313 27.78 13.84 -21.84
N THR A 314 27.44 12.91 -22.73
CA THR A 314 26.07 12.78 -23.25
C THR A 314 25.09 12.40 -22.15
N PHE A 315 25.48 11.42 -21.32
CA PHE A 315 24.68 10.96 -20.18
C PHE A 315 24.47 12.07 -19.15
N ASP A 316 25.51 12.80 -18.76
CA ASP A 316 25.41 13.94 -17.84
C ASP A 316 24.56 15.07 -18.44
N GLY A 317 24.69 15.36 -19.73
CA GLY A 317 23.85 16.33 -20.43
C GLY A 317 22.36 15.96 -20.39
N LEU A 318 22.04 14.68 -20.61
CA LEU A 318 20.68 14.15 -20.49
C LEU A 318 20.17 14.24 -19.05
N LEU A 319 20.94 13.78 -18.06
CA LEU A 319 20.56 13.89 -16.66
C LEU A 319 20.35 15.33 -16.24
N LYS A 320 21.27 16.24 -16.58
CA LYS A 320 21.14 17.67 -16.30
C LYS A 320 19.87 18.26 -16.90
N SER A 321 19.45 17.80 -18.08
CA SER A 321 18.18 18.23 -18.68
C SER A 321 16.95 17.73 -17.91
N LEU A 322 17.04 16.58 -17.24
CA LEU A 322 15.96 15.96 -16.49
C LEU A 322 15.86 16.46 -15.04
N ILE A 323 16.99 16.55 -14.34
CA ILE A 323 17.05 16.86 -12.90
C ILE A 323 17.63 18.25 -12.60
N GLY A 324 18.04 19.01 -13.62
CA GLY A 324 18.51 20.39 -13.49
C GLY A 324 19.97 20.55 -13.05
N SER A 325 20.67 19.46 -12.73
CA SER A 325 22.05 19.49 -12.22
C SER A 325 22.95 18.46 -12.91
N SER A 326 24.20 18.85 -13.15
CA SER A 326 25.28 17.92 -13.55
C SER A 326 25.70 17.10 -12.34
N ILE A 327 25.89 15.80 -12.52
CA ILE A 327 26.34 14.90 -11.45
C ILE A 327 27.85 14.67 -11.50
N ILE A 328 28.47 14.79 -12.68
CA ILE A 328 29.88 14.40 -12.85
C ILE A 328 30.86 15.32 -12.12
N ASN A 329 30.49 16.58 -11.89
CA ASN A 329 31.34 17.57 -11.21
C ASN A 329 31.14 17.62 -9.69
N ILE A 330 30.30 16.74 -9.13
CA ILE A 330 30.06 16.71 -7.69
C ILE A 330 31.35 16.23 -7.00
N PRO A 331 31.94 17.04 -6.09
CA PRO A 331 33.15 16.66 -5.39
C PRO A 331 32.88 15.53 -4.39
N ILE A 332 33.78 14.56 -4.35
CA ILE A 332 33.85 13.50 -3.35
C ILE A 332 35.10 13.79 -2.52
N ASN A 333 34.88 14.23 -1.29
CA ASN A 333 35.93 14.39 -0.28
C ASN A 333 35.48 13.71 1.00
N ILE A 334 36.01 12.52 1.25
CA ILE A 334 35.71 11.70 2.43
C ILE A 334 37.00 11.51 3.21
N ASP A 335 37.01 11.87 4.48
CA ASP A 335 38.08 11.54 5.43
C ASP A 335 37.47 10.76 6.60
N ILE A 336 37.78 9.47 6.67
CA ILE A 336 37.34 8.59 7.76
C ILE A 336 38.45 8.53 8.79
N SER A 337 38.31 9.36 9.83
CA SER A 337 39.17 9.38 11.02
C SER A 337 40.66 9.45 10.70
N GLY A 338 41.05 10.16 9.65
CA GLY A 338 42.43 10.29 9.20
C GLY A 338 43.06 9.01 8.65
N THR A 339 42.28 7.92 8.53
CA THR A 339 42.74 6.57 8.15
C THR A 339 42.52 6.29 6.67
N LEU A 340 41.39 6.72 6.12
CA LEU A 340 41.06 6.59 4.72
C LEU A 340 40.62 7.95 4.20
N LYS A 341 41.29 8.42 3.15
CA LYS A 341 40.94 9.63 2.43
C LYS A 341 40.53 9.28 1.01
N VAL A 342 39.44 9.87 0.55
CA VAL A 342 38.95 9.76 -0.82
C VAL A 342 38.86 11.15 -1.39
N ASN A 343 39.51 11.40 -2.53
CA ASN A 343 39.51 12.68 -3.19
C ASN A 343 39.24 12.50 -4.69
N GLY A 344 38.31 13.30 -5.19
CA GLY A 344 38.00 13.42 -6.62
C GLY A 344 36.58 13.93 -6.85
N THR A 345 35.99 13.55 -7.97
CA THR A 345 34.61 13.83 -8.33
C THR A 345 33.85 12.56 -8.67
N VAL A 346 32.52 12.63 -8.72
CA VAL A 346 31.68 11.52 -9.21
C VAL A 346 32.08 11.11 -10.62
N GLY A 347 32.36 12.06 -11.52
CA GLY A 347 32.78 11.77 -12.90
C GLY A 347 34.11 11.01 -12.97
N GLU A 348 35.06 11.36 -12.10
CA GLU A 348 36.34 10.65 -12.01
C GLU A 348 36.18 9.25 -11.41
N LEU A 349 35.30 9.06 -10.42
CA LEU A 349 34.95 7.72 -9.90
C LEU A 349 34.27 6.84 -10.96
N LEU A 350 33.30 7.40 -11.69
CA LEU A 350 32.66 6.69 -12.81
C LEU A 350 33.69 6.32 -13.88
N THR A 351 34.64 7.23 -14.16
CA THR A 351 35.75 6.98 -15.09
C THR A 351 36.66 5.87 -14.59
N ASN A 352 36.99 5.83 -13.30
CA ASN A 352 37.75 4.74 -12.69
C ASN A 352 37.13 3.37 -13.00
N MET A 353 35.80 3.27 -12.99
CA MET A 353 35.03 2.04 -13.22
C MET A 353 34.55 1.83 -14.67
N ALA A 354 34.95 2.70 -15.60
CA ALA A 354 34.34 2.80 -16.94
C ALA A 354 34.22 1.45 -17.68
N PRO A 355 35.26 0.60 -17.77
CA PRO A 355 35.13 -0.72 -18.39
C PRO A 355 34.06 -1.61 -17.79
N SER A 356 34.02 -1.75 -16.47
CA SER A 356 33.04 -2.60 -15.79
C SER A 356 31.63 -2.03 -15.86
N LEU A 357 31.48 -0.70 -15.73
CA LEU A 357 30.18 -0.03 -15.89
C LEU A 357 29.64 -0.21 -17.32
N MET A 358 30.49 -0.06 -18.33
CA MET A 358 30.06 -0.24 -19.71
C MET A 358 29.71 -1.69 -20.03
N ALA A 359 30.48 -2.66 -19.53
CA ALA A 359 30.15 -4.07 -19.65
C ALA A 359 28.80 -4.40 -18.97
N LEU A 360 28.54 -3.83 -17.80
CA LEU A 360 27.27 -3.96 -17.09
C LEU A 360 26.12 -3.34 -17.90
N LEU A 361 26.29 -2.13 -18.42
CA LEU A 361 25.26 -1.44 -19.21
C LEU A 361 24.96 -2.20 -20.52
N GLN A 362 25.99 -2.69 -21.21
CA GLN A 362 25.84 -3.51 -22.41
C GLN A 362 25.13 -4.83 -22.12
N TRP A 363 25.47 -5.51 -21.03
CA TRP A 363 24.74 -6.68 -20.56
C TRP A 363 23.28 -6.31 -20.25
N PHE A 364 23.04 -5.26 -19.48
CA PHE A 364 21.71 -4.87 -19.02
C PHE A 364 20.75 -4.58 -20.20
N ILE A 365 21.21 -3.90 -21.26
CA ILE A 365 20.37 -3.60 -22.43
C ILE A 365 20.24 -4.75 -23.43
N SER A 366 21.09 -5.79 -23.32
CA SER A 366 21.06 -6.96 -24.20
C SER A 366 20.48 -8.20 -23.55
N ASN A 367 20.29 -8.18 -22.22
CA ASN A 367 19.74 -9.28 -21.46
C ASN A 367 18.22 -9.40 -21.65
N ASP A 368 17.74 -10.61 -21.89
CA ASP A 368 16.31 -10.89 -22.12
C ASP A 368 15.48 -10.97 -20.82
N PHE A 369 16.11 -10.86 -19.65
CA PHE A 369 15.48 -10.95 -18.32
C PHE A 369 14.48 -12.10 -18.18
N LYS A 370 14.92 -13.33 -18.44
CA LYS A 370 14.07 -14.52 -18.52
C LYS A 370 13.34 -14.83 -17.21
N SER A 371 13.91 -14.46 -16.06
CA SER A 371 13.29 -14.64 -14.75
C SER A 371 12.21 -13.60 -14.47
N HIS A 372 12.16 -12.50 -15.24
CA HIS A 372 11.43 -11.28 -14.92
C HIS A 372 11.82 -10.66 -13.56
N ASN A 373 12.91 -11.15 -12.94
CA ASN A 373 13.50 -10.64 -11.71
C ASN A 373 14.86 -9.98 -12.02
N ALA A 374 14.82 -8.71 -12.41
CA ALA A 374 16.02 -7.99 -12.81
C ALA A 374 17.02 -7.82 -11.65
N VAL A 375 16.56 -7.79 -10.39
CA VAL A 375 17.43 -7.68 -9.21
C VAL A 375 18.25 -8.95 -9.03
N MET A 376 17.63 -10.12 -9.14
CA MET A 376 18.32 -11.41 -9.06
C MET A 376 19.31 -11.57 -10.22
N GLU A 377 18.90 -11.30 -11.46
CA GLU A 377 19.77 -11.44 -12.62
C GLU A 377 20.97 -10.47 -12.56
N LEU A 378 20.78 -9.27 -11.99
CA LEU A 378 21.88 -8.34 -11.72
C LEU A 378 22.86 -8.91 -10.69
N LEU A 379 22.38 -9.48 -9.58
CA LEU A 379 23.23 -10.15 -8.60
C LEU A 379 23.99 -11.31 -9.25
N GLN A 380 23.34 -12.11 -10.09
CA GLN A 380 23.98 -13.19 -10.84
C GLN A 380 25.07 -12.66 -11.79
N TYR A 381 24.81 -11.58 -12.52
CA TYR A 381 25.83 -10.96 -13.37
C TYR A 381 27.05 -10.50 -12.56
N LEU A 382 26.82 -9.76 -11.46
CA LEU A 382 27.89 -9.27 -10.60
C LEU A 382 28.75 -10.41 -10.02
N LEU A 383 28.12 -11.52 -9.65
CA LEU A 383 28.79 -12.68 -9.07
C LEU A 383 29.33 -13.69 -10.10
N SER A 384 28.96 -13.55 -11.38
CA SER A 384 29.49 -14.37 -12.46
C SER A 384 30.92 -13.97 -12.84
N ASP A 385 31.58 -14.85 -13.60
CA ASP A 385 32.93 -14.62 -14.12
C ASP A 385 33.06 -13.23 -14.76
N VAL A 386 34.17 -12.57 -14.45
CA VAL A 386 34.47 -11.24 -15.01
C VAL A 386 34.39 -11.27 -16.54
N ASN A 387 33.78 -10.24 -17.12
CA ASN A 387 33.69 -10.07 -18.56
C ASN A 387 35.08 -10.25 -19.21
N PRO A 388 35.24 -11.17 -20.19
CA PRO A 388 36.55 -11.49 -20.76
C PRO A 388 37.27 -10.28 -21.38
N LYS A 389 36.52 -9.37 -22.02
CA LYS A 389 37.08 -8.15 -22.62
C LYS A 389 37.58 -7.19 -21.54
N VAL A 390 36.82 -7.03 -20.46
CA VAL A 390 37.24 -6.24 -19.30
C VAL A 390 38.51 -6.81 -18.67
N LYS A 391 38.55 -8.13 -18.43
CA LYS A 391 39.74 -8.81 -17.89
C LYS A 391 40.96 -8.62 -18.79
N ALA A 392 40.80 -8.82 -20.11
CA ALA A 392 41.88 -8.62 -21.07
C ALA A 392 42.39 -7.17 -21.10
N GLY A 393 41.49 -6.19 -21.02
CA GLY A 393 41.83 -4.78 -20.92
C GLY A 393 42.65 -4.46 -19.66
N LEU A 394 42.21 -4.96 -18.49
CA LEU A 394 42.94 -4.78 -17.24
C LEU A 394 44.32 -5.46 -17.26
N VAL A 395 44.43 -6.63 -17.90
CA VAL A 395 45.72 -7.32 -18.11
C VAL A 395 46.69 -6.46 -18.91
N LYS A 396 46.23 -5.74 -19.94
CA LYS A 396 47.08 -4.81 -20.70
C LYS A 396 47.62 -3.67 -19.81
N THR A 397 46.83 -3.16 -18.87
CA THR A 397 47.23 -2.07 -17.97
C THR A 397 48.16 -2.54 -16.85
N TYR A 398 47.79 -3.61 -16.15
CA TYR A 398 48.43 -4.02 -14.89
C TYR A 398 49.39 -5.21 -15.05
N GLY A 399 49.30 -5.95 -16.16
CA GLY A 399 50.06 -7.18 -16.41
C GLY A 399 49.42 -8.42 -15.79
N GLU A 400 49.62 -9.58 -16.42
CA GLU A 400 49.01 -10.87 -16.00
C GLU A 400 49.36 -11.27 -14.57
N LYS A 401 50.55 -10.91 -14.09
CA LYS A 401 51.04 -11.27 -12.76
C LYS A 401 50.60 -10.30 -11.66
N SER A 402 49.85 -9.24 -11.99
CA SER A 402 49.40 -8.25 -11.01
C SER A 402 48.50 -8.92 -9.95
N PRO A 403 48.65 -8.57 -8.66
CA PRO A 403 47.76 -9.03 -7.60
C PRO A 403 46.28 -8.73 -7.89
N MET A 404 45.99 -7.58 -8.51
CA MET A 404 44.63 -7.21 -8.91
C MET A 404 44.04 -8.22 -9.90
N ILE A 405 44.79 -8.62 -10.93
CA ILE A 405 44.30 -9.56 -11.96
C ILE A 405 44.04 -10.94 -11.36
N ASN A 406 44.92 -11.41 -10.48
CA ASN A 406 44.79 -12.71 -9.80
C ASN A 406 43.61 -12.76 -8.83
N LYS A 407 43.12 -11.59 -8.37
CA LYS A 407 41.97 -11.46 -7.47
C LYS A 407 40.69 -11.00 -8.16
N THR A 408 40.73 -10.71 -9.47
CA THR A 408 39.55 -10.33 -10.25
C THR A 408 38.93 -11.56 -10.92
N ASN A 409 38.08 -12.26 -10.16
CA ASN A 409 37.40 -13.47 -10.63
C ASN A 409 36.00 -13.17 -11.14
N THR A 410 35.28 -12.26 -10.46
CA THR A 410 33.89 -11.90 -10.78
C THR A 410 33.76 -10.49 -11.35
N ASN A 411 32.62 -10.15 -11.96
CA ASN A 411 32.34 -8.79 -12.40
C ASN A 411 32.34 -7.79 -11.22
N LEU A 412 31.91 -8.21 -10.03
CA LEU A 412 31.94 -7.43 -8.81
C LEU A 412 33.38 -7.12 -8.36
N ASP A 413 34.28 -8.12 -8.38
CA ASP A 413 35.71 -7.89 -8.09
C ASP A 413 36.30 -6.84 -9.03
N SER A 414 35.98 -6.95 -10.31
CA SER A 414 36.46 -6.02 -11.35
C SER A 414 35.92 -4.62 -11.13
N LEU A 415 34.61 -4.47 -10.87
CA LEU A 415 33.96 -3.19 -10.64
C LEU A 415 34.53 -2.48 -9.41
N LEU A 416 34.55 -3.16 -8.26
CA LEU A 416 35.06 -2.58 -7.02
C LEU A 416 36.57 -2.37 -7.07
N GLY A 417 37.33 -3.26 -7.70
CA GLY A 417 38.76 -3.06 -7.88
C GLY A 417 39.09 -1.85 -8.73
N GLN A 418 38.37 -1.65 -9.83
CA GLN A 418 38.48 -0.46 -10.64
C GLN A 418 38.04 0.81 -9.89
N ALA A 419 36.99 0.74 -9.07
CA ALA A 419 36.58 1.88 -8.22
C ALA A 419 37.73 2.35 -7.31
N LEU A 420 38.47 1.39 -6.73
CA LEU A 420 39.53 1.64 -5.77
C LEU A 420 40.85 2.09 -6.41
N VAL A 421 41.26 1.46 -7.52
CA VAL A 421 42.60 1.64 -8.09
C VAL A 421 42.63 2.12 -9.55
N GLY A 422 41.46 2.34 -10.15
CA GLY A 422 41.28 2.69 -11.56
C GLY A 422 41.34 1.50 -12.51
N TYR A 423 40.93 1.70 -13.76
CA TYR A 423 41.22 0.79 -14.88
C TYR A 423 42.52 1.16 -15.63
N LYS A 424 43.01 2.38 -15.41
CA LYS A 424 44.31 2.92 -15.83
C LYS A 424 45.10 3.37 -14.60
N LYS A 425 46.43 3.32 -14.72
CA LYS A 425 47.32 3.91 -13.71
C LYS A 425 47.13 5.43 -13.70
N ASP A 426 47.23 6.02 -12.52
CA ASP A 426 47.28 7.48 -12.32
C ASP A 426 46.03 8.27 -12.73
N LEU A 427 44.85 7.65 -12.66
CA LEU A 427 43.60 8.39 -12.78
C LEU A 427 43.41 9.42 -11.63
N PRO A 428 42.64 10.50 -11.86
CA PRO A 428 42.52 11.63 -10.92
C PRO A 428 41.82 11.26 -9.61
N PHE A 429 40.81 10.38 -9.67
CA PHE A 429 40.15 9.88 -8.46
C PHE A 429 41.14 9.02 -7.67
N SER A 430 41.36 9.40 -6.42
CA SER A 430 42.35 8.75 -5.57
C SER A 430 41.78 8.40 -4.21
N ILE A 431 42.15 7.21 -3.76
CA ILE A 431 41.96 6.77 -2.39
C ILE A 431 43.34 6.67 -1.77
N SER A 432 43.50 7.23 -0.58
CA SER A 432 44.73 7.15 0.20
C SER A 432 44.43 6.50 1.54
N LEU A 433 45.34 5.66 2.01
CA LEU A 433 45.33 5.09 3.35
C LEU A 433 46.41 5.74 4.18
N ASN A 434 46.11 6.11 5.41
CA ASN A 434 47.13 6.46 6.39
C ASN A 434 47.56 5.20 7.12
N LEU A 435 48.71 4.68 6.74
CA LEU A 435 49.31 3.50 7.36
C LEU A 435 50.60 3.92 8.04
N PHE A 436 50.71 3.58 9.33
CA PHE A 436 51.90 3.86 10.13
C PHE A 436 52.28 5.36 10.18
N GLY A 437 51.30 6.25 10.11
CA GLY A 437 51.51 7.70 10.15
C GLY A 437 51.91 8.33 8.81
N SER A 438 51.90 7.57 7.72
CA SER A 438 52.17 8.06 6.36
C SER A 438 50.96 7.87 5.46
N GLU A 439 50.63 8.90 4.68
CA GLU A 439 49.58 8.83 3.65
C GLU A 439 50.12 8.11 2.40
N LEU A 440 49.51 6.96 2.08
CA LEU A 440 49.86 6.12 0.95
C LEU A 440 48.69 6.05 -0.02
N LYS A 441 48.90 6.46 -1.28
CA LYS A 441 47.90 6.27 -2.34
C LYS A 441 47.64 4.77 -2.52
N LEU A 442 46.38 4.38 -2.57
CA LEU A 442 45.94 3.01 -2.78
C LEU A 442 46.27 2.59 -4.20
N THR A 443 47.21 1.66 -4.36
CA THR A 443 47.58 1.05 -5.64
C THR A 443 47.07 -0.39 -5.71
N ALA A 444 47.10 -0.98 -6.91
CA ALA A 444 46.77 -2.39 -7.11
C ALA A 444 47.58 -3.33 -6.20
N ASP A 445 48.89 -3.07 -6.04
CA ASP A 445 49.78 -3.87 -5.20
C ASP A 445 49.48 -3.73 -3.71
N ILE A 446 49.03 -2.55 -3.26
CA ILE A 446 48.63 -2.34 -1.87
C ILE A 446 47.28 -3.00 -1.60
N ALA A 447 46.27 -2.70 -2.42
CA ALA A 447 44.89 -3.14 -2.23
C ALA A 447 44.73 -4.67 -2.37
N PHE A 448 45.35 -5.27 -3.39
CA PHE A 448 45.16 -6.68 -3.73
C PHE A 448 46.39 -7.54 -3.40
N GLY A 449 47.54 -6.93 -3.11
CA GLY A 449 48.73 -7.64 -2.67
C GLY A 449 48.67 -8.08 -1.19
N PRO A 450 49.77 -8.60 -0.65
CA PRO A 450 49.78 -9.29 0.65
C PRO A 450 49.42 -8.42 1.86
N LEU A 451 49.48 -7.08 1.71
CA LEU A 451 49.21 -6.16 2.81
C LEU A 451 47.71 -6.08 3.14
N VAL A 452 46.89 -5.63 2.17
CA VAL A 452 45.43 -5.51 2.36
C VAL A 452 44.73 -6.81 1.96
N LYS A 453 45.18 -7.42 0.85
CA LYS A 453 44.62 -8.64 0.26
C LYS A 453 43.09 -8.57 0.16
N LEU A 454 42.59 -7.49 -0.43
CA LEU A 454 41.16 -7.28 -0.62
C LEU A 454 40.59 -8.31 -1.59
N GLU A 455 39.47 -8.91 -1.22
CA GLU A 455 38.68 -9.81 -2.05
C GLU A 455 37.24 -9.27 -2.07
N PRO A 456 36.88 -8.42 -3.05
CA PRO A 456 35.63 -7.67 -3.00
C PRO A 456 34.39 -8.55 -2.95
N THR A 457 34.32 -9.61 -3.76
CA THR A 457 33.20 -10.56 -3.71
C THR A 457 33.12 -11.28 -2.37
N THR A 458 34.25 -11.71 -1.82
CA THR A 458 34.29 -12.31 -0.47
C THR A 458 33.77 -11.33 0.58
N LEU A 459 34.19 -10.06 0.54
CA LEU A 459 33.74 -9.02 1.47
C LEU A 459 32.23 -8.78 1.36
N VAL A 460 31.72 -8.56 0.15
CA VAL A 460 30.28 -8.29 -0.07
C VAL A 460 29.44 -9.51 0.32
N MET A 461 29.84 -10.71 -0.07
CA MET A 461 29.13 -11.93 0.32
C MET A 461 29.17 -12.15 1.83
N SER A 462 30.26 -11.78 2.49
CA SER A 462 30.36 -11.85 3.93
C SER A 462 29.43 -10.88 4.66
N ILE A 463 29.14 -9.71 4.08
CA ILE A 463 28.12 -8.79 4.60
C ILE A 463 26.72 -9.35 4.34
N LEU A 464 26.46 -9.80 3.10
CA LEU A 464 25.16 -10.36 2.73
C LEU A 464 24.83 -11.64 3.51
N ASN A 465 25.84 -12.37 3.99
CA ASN A 465 25.65 -13.59 4.78
C ASN A 465 24.90 -13.35 6.11
N GLU A 466 24.79 -12.11 6.60
CA GLU A 466 23.91 -11.78 7.74
C GLU A 466 22.44 -12.13 7.48
N PHE A 467 22.03 -12.09 6.21
CA PHE A 467 20.66 -12.42 5.77
C PHE A 467 20.46 -13.91 5.45
N SER A 468 21.49 -14.74 5.65
CA SER A 468 21.42 -16.18 5.39
C SER A 468 20.90 -16.97 6.59
N THR A 469 20.86 -18.30 6.46
CA THR A 469 20.54 -19.23 7.54
C THR A 469 21.49 -19.19 8.74
N LEU A 470 22.58 -18.39 8.70
CA LEU A 470 23.35 -18.00 9.89
C LEU A 470 22.43 -17.39 10.96
N SER A 471 21.44 -16.61 10.53
CA SER A 471 20.37 -16.09 11.36
C SER A 471 19.19 -17.06 11.31
N ALA A 472 19.15 -18.05 12.21
CA ALA A 472 18.22 -19.19 12.17
C ALA A 472 16.71 -18.83 12.01
N ASN A 473 16.30 -17.63 12.44
CA ASN A 473 14.92 -17.14 12.32
C ASN A 473 14.75 -15.97 11.32
N GLY A 474 15.76 -15.73 10.48
CA GLY A 474 15.88 -14.54 9.64
C GLY A 474 16.56 -13.35 10.35
N PHE A 475 16.99 -12.38 9.54
CA PHE A 475 17.66 -11.16 9.98
C PHE A 475 16.72 -10.28 10.81
N ASP A 476 17.14 -9.83 11.99
CA ASP A 476 16.36 -8.91 12.83
C ASP A 476 16.36 -7.49 12.26
N LEU A 477 15.21 -7.03 11.77
CA LEU A 477 15.09 -5.71 11.13
C LEU A 477 15.42 -4.54 12.06
N ILE A 478 15.26 -4.72 13.37
CA ILE A 478 15.35 -3.63 14.34
C ILE A 478 16.69 -3.65 15.06
N ASN A 479 17.14 -4.84 15.47
CA ASN A 479 18.21 -4.99 16.44
C ASN A 479 19.51 -5.54 15.86
N GLN A 480 19.49 -6.19 14.69
CA GLN A 480 20.68 -6.80 14.10
C GLN A 480 21.38 -5.80 13.18
N SER A 481 22.69 -5.68 13.35
CA SER A 481 23.54 -4.86 12.49
C SER A 481 23.76 -5.56 11.15
N VAL A 482 23.58 -4.83 10.05
CA VAL A 482 23.86 -5.30 8.67
C VAL A 482 25.34 -5.66 8.50
N ILE A 483 26.23 -4.99 9.23
CA ILE A 483 27.67 -5.26 9.23
C ILE A 483 28.08 -5.72 10.61
N ASN A 484 28.17 -7.04 10.80
CA ASN A 484 28.68 -7.64 12.02
C ASN A 484 30.12 -8.15 11.85
N LYS A 485 31.10 -7.40 12.38
CA LYS A 485 32.53 -7.70 12.23
C LYS A 485 32.92 -9.09 12.72
N THR A 486 32.22 -9.68 13.71
CA THR A 486 32.55 -11.02 14.22
C THR A 486 32.09 -12.13 13.31
N HIS A 487 31.10 -11.86 12.46
CA HIS A 487 30.59 -12.80 11.47
C HIS A 487 31.26 -12.62 10.11
N LEU A 488 32.04 -11.54 9.90
CA LEU A 488 32.73 -11.35 8.64
C LEU A 488 33.79 -12.45 8.41
N LYS A 489 33.61 -13.26 7.36
CA LYS A 489 34.47 -14.39 6.96
C LYS A 489 35.27 -14.06 5.70
N GLY A 490 36.46 -14.64 5.57
CA GLY A 490 37.32 -14.42 4.40
C GLY A 490 37.87 -12.99 4.25
N VAL A 491 37.68 -12.10 5.24
CA VAL A 491 38.18 -10.71 5.23
C VAL A 491 39.42 -10.60 6.12
N THR A 492 40.46 -9.89 5.66
CA THR A 492 41.69 -9.71 6.45
C THR A 492 41.48 -8.78 7.65
N LYS A 493 42.28 -8.98 8.72
CA LYS A 493 42.25 -8.12 9.92
C LYS A 493 42.46 -6.63 9.60
N LEU A 494 43.29 -6.32 8.60
CA LEU A 494 43.54 -4.94 8.20
C LEU A 494 42.28 -4.32 7.56
N VAL A 495 41.59 -5.05 6.69
CA VAL A 495 40.32 -4.60 6.10
C VAL A 495 39.25 -4.44 7.17
N LEU A 496 39.14 -5.38 8.12
CA LEU A 496 38.22 -5.26 9.27
C LEU A 496 38.51 -4.01 10.14
N GLY A 497 39.78 -3.59 10.21
CA GLY A 497 40.20 -2.37 10.89
C GLY A 497 39.76 -1.09 10.18
N PHE A 498 39.56 -1.12 8.86
CA PHE A 498 39.05 0.03 8.09
C PHE A 498 37.53 0.15 8.11
N ILE A 499 36.80 -0.95 8.39
CA ILE A 499 35.36 -0.90 8.52
C ILE A 499 35.06 -0.12 9.81
N PRO A 500 34.37 1.03 9.76
CA PRO A 500 34.04 1.78 10.97
C PRO A 500 33.13 0.95 11.89
N GLU A 501 33.21 1.17 13.20
CA GLU A 501 32.23 0.62 14.14
C GLU A 501 30.91 1.37 13.97
N VAL A 502 30.10 0.92 13.01
CA VAL A 502 28.78 1.49 12.74
C VAL A 502 27.75 0.46 13.12
N ASN A 503 26.87 0.81 14.06
CA ASN A 503 25.67 0.03 14.31
C ASN A 503 24.62 0.37 13.25
N LEU A 504 24.84 -0.10 12.03
CA LEU A 504 23.91 0.08 10.92
C LEU A 504 22.84 -1.01 11.01
N THR A 505 21.69 -0.72 11.61
CA THR A 505 20.50 -1.60 11.58
C THR A 505 19.56 -1.15 10.46
N LEU A 506 18.57 -1.98 10.13
CA LEU A 506 17.55 -1.63 9.12
C LEU A 506 16.40 -0.79 9.68
N LYS A 507 16.38 -0.50 10.99
CA LYS A 507 15.27 0.20 11.68
C LYS A 507 14.85 1.49 10.96
N ASP A 508 15.82 2.35 10.68
CA ASP A 508 15.56 3.66 10.08
C ASP A 508 15.15 3.56 8.59
N ALA A 509 15.56 2.49 7.92
CA ALA A 509 15.16 2.22 6.54
C ALA A 509 13.75 1.61 6.45
N MET A 510 13.27 0.94 7.51
CA MET A 510 11.97 0.27 7.51
C MET A 510 10.79 1.23 7.49
N GLY A 511 10.89 2.39 8.15
CA GLY A 511 9.80 3.39 8.16
C GLY A 511 9.40 3.84 6.75
N PRO A 512 10.32 4.41 5.96
CA PRO A 512 10.06 4.76 4.56
C PRO A 512 9.59 3.59 3.70
N LEU A 513 10.16 2.40 3.92
CA LEU A 513 9.79 1.19 3.18
C LEU A 513 8.33 0.80 3.42
N TRP A 514 7.88 0.76 4.67
CA TRP A 514 6.51 0.41 5.01
C TRP A 514 5.49 1.47 4.59
N ASN A 515 5.86 2.76 4.67
CA ASN A 515 5.01 3.84 4.15
C ASN A 515 4.72 3.70 2.65
N ALA A 516 5.67 3.19 1.87
CA ALA A 516 5.48 2.90 0.45
C ALA A 516 4.78 1.54 0.21
N ALA A 517 5.05 0.54 1.05
CA ALA A 517 4.50 -0.81 0.90
C ALA A 517 3.00 -0.87 1.22
N LEU A 518 2.55 -0.22 2.30
CA LEU A 518 1.16 -0.35 2.78
C LEU A 518 0.13 0.08 1.70
N PRO A 519 0.24 1.25 1.03
CA PRO A 519 -0.70 1.59 -0.05
C PRO A 519 -0.77 0.53 -1.15
N SER A 520 0.37 -0.08 -1.53
CA SER A 520 0.43 -1.11 -2.57
C SER A 520 -0.23 -2.44 -2.19
N LEU A 521 -0.42 -2.67 -0.88
CA LEU A 521 -1.22 -3.78 -0.33
C LEU A 521 -2.73 -3.47 -0.37
N GLY A 522 -3.13 -2.34 -0.94
CA GLY A 522 -4.53 -1.90 -1.06
C GLY A 522 -5.09 -1.30 0.23
N PHE A 523 -4.23 -0.74 1.09
CA PHE A 523 -4.69 0.07 2.22
C PHE A 523 -5.03 1.49 1.74
N ASP A 524 -6.06 2.10 2.32
CA ASP A 524 -6.49 3.45 1.95
C ASP A 524 -5.41 4.47 2.38
N ALA A 525 -4.91 5.22 1.40
CA ALA A 525 -3.92 6.27 1.64
C ALA A 525 -4.45 7.35 2.60
N ASN A 526 -5.75 7.67 2.55
CA ASN A 526 -6.35 8.66 3.45
C ASN A 526 -6.35 8.19 4.91
N GLN A 527 -6.51 6.87 5.14
CA GLN A 527 -6.41 6.30 6.48
C GLN A 527 -4.95 6.34 6.97
N LEU A 528 -4.00 5.97 6.12
CA LEU A 528 -2.57 6.04 6.44
C LEU A 528 -2.11 7.47 6.78
N GLU A 529 -2.63 8.48 6.09
CA GLU A 529 -2.30 9.88 6.37
C GLU A 529 -2.70 10.31 7.79
N GLN A 530 -3.72 9.67 8.38
CA GLN A 530 -4.19 9.94 9.73
C GLN A 530 -3.43 9.17 10.83
N LEU A 531 -2.51 8.28 10.46
CA LEU A 531 -1.84 7.35 11.35
C LEU A 531 -0.32 7.55 11.37
N ASN A 532 0.28 7.32 12.53
CA ASN A 532 1.69 7.01 12.67
C ASN A 532 1.83 5.49 12.72
N VAL A 533 2.65 4.93 11.83
CA VAL A 533 2.94 3.50 11.76
C VAL A 533 4.39 3.27 12.19
N GLU A 534 4.58 2.54 13.29
CA GLU A 534 5.90 2.19 13.81
C GLU A 534 6.09 0.67 13.76
N LEU A 535 7.18 0.21 13.16
CA LEU A 535 7.55 -1.20 13.20
C LEU A 535 8.24 -1.50 14.54
N LEU A 536 7.63 -2.35 15.37
CA LEU A 536 8.17 -2.74 16.67
C LEU A 536 9.12 -3.94 16.58
N GLN A 537 8.80 -4.90 15.71
CA GLN A 537 9.62 -6.07 15.44
C GLN A 537 9.36 -6.61 14.04
N GLY A 538 10.32 -7.37 13.53
CA GLY A 538 10.21 -8.05 12.26
C GLY A 538 11.48 -8.81 11.91
N ARG A 539 11.31 -9.84 11.10
CA ARG A 539 12.40 -10.66 10.56
C ARG A 539 12.38 -10.58 9.04
N LEU A 540 13.55 -10.57 8.42
CA LEU A 540 13.71 -10.65 6.98
C LEU A 540 14.42 -11.95 6.60
N LYS A 541 13.82 -12.68 5.66
CA LYS A 541 14.41 -13.84 4.99
C LYS A 541 14.57 -13.54 3.51
N VAL A 542 15.76 -13.82 3.00
CA VAL A 542 16.01 -13.86 1.56
C VAL A 542 15.70 -15.26 1.06
N MET A 543 14.81 -15.37 0.08
CA MET A 543 14.38 -16.65 -0.48
C MET A 543 14.78 -16.71 -1.94
N PHE A 544 15.35 -17.84 -2.35
CA PHE A 544 15.64 -18.15 -3.76
C PHE A 544 14.74 -19.29 -4.23
N LYS A 545 14.27 -19.20 -5.46
CA LYS A 545 13.55 -20.29 -6.12
C LYS A 545 14.56 -21.14 -6.85
N ASN A 546 14.68 -22.41 -6.47
CA ASN A 546 15.65 -23.32 -7.08
C ASN A 546 15.17 -23.88 -8.43
N GLN A 547 15.99 -24.72 -9.05
CA GLN A 547 15.71 -25.31 -10.36
C GLN A 547 14.49 -26.25 -10.37
N ASN A 548 14.06 -26.75 -9.20
CA ASN A 548 12.86 -27.58 -9.04
C ASN A 548 11.61 -26.74 -8.71
N ASP A 549 11.68 -25.42 -8.89
CA ASP A 549 10.61 -24.46 -8.59
C ASP A 549 10.19 -24.41 -7.11
N GLN A 550 11.10 -24.82 -6.20
CA GLN A 550 10.90 -24.76 -4.76
C GLN A 550 11.60 -23.53 -4.17
N TRP A 551 10.93 -22.85 -3.23
CA TRP A 551 11.52 -21.77 -2.45
C TRP A 551 12.40 -22.32 -1.33
N GLU A 552 13.62 -21.83 -1.25
CA GLU A 552 14.59 -22.17 -0.21
C GLU A 552 15.20 -20.89 0.38
N GLU A 553 15.50 -20.93 1.68
CA GLU A 553 16.17 -19.82 2.36
C GLU A 553 17.59 -19.64 1.81
N PHE A 554 18.08 -18.40 1.80
CA PHE A 554 19.47 -18.10 1.48
C PHE A 554 20.41 -18.81 2.46
N GLN A 555 21.23 -19.72 1.97
CA GLN A 555 22.08 -20.57 2.81
C GLN A 555 23.36 -19.85 3.21
N ASP A 556 23.91 -20.17 4.38
CA ASP A 556 25.24 -19.72 4.79
C ASP A 556 26.30 -20.09 3.73
N VAL A 557 26.80 -19.07 3.03
CA VAL A 557 27.74 -19.26 1.91
C VAL A 557 29.16 -19.59 2.38
N PHE A 558 29.47 -19.49 3.67
CA PHE A 558 30.79 -19.76 4.26
C PHE A 558 30.84 -21.06 5.09
N LYS A 559 29.83 -21.92 4.98
CA LYS A 559 29.74 -23.18 5.74
C LYS A 559 30.98 -24.09 5.59
N ASP A 560 31.59 -24.08 4.40
CA ASP A 560 32.70 -24.99 4.03
C ASP A 560 34.08 -24.29 3.96
N GLY A 561 34.23 -23.07 4.51
CA GLY A 561 35.51 -22.36 4.58
C GLY A 561 35.42 -20.85 4.36
N ASP A 562 36.56 -20.22 4.06
CA ASP A 562 36.68 -18.76 3.90
C ASP A 562 36.34 -18.24 2.49
N THR A 563 35.95 -19.13 1.56
CA THR A 563 35.54 -18.76 0.19
C THR A 563 34.03 -18.94 0.05
N PRO A 564 33.29 -17.92 -0.42
CA PRO A 564 31.84 -18.01 -0.50
C PRO A 564 31.39 -19.00 -1.58
N ASN A 565 30.43 -19.86 -1.23
CA ASN A 565 29.75 -20.74 -2.18
C ASN A 565 28.59 -20.01 -2.86
N LEU A 566 28.80 -19.60 -4.11
CA LEU A 566 27.84 -18.80 -4.89
C LEU A 566 26.79 -19.63 -5.63
N LYS A 567 26.84 -20.97 -5.54
CA LYS A 567 26.03 -21.87 -6.39
C LYS A 567 24.53 -21.61 -6.28
N GLN A 568 24.03 -21.34 -5.07
CA GLN A 568 22.60 -21.08 -4.87
C GLN A 568 22.14 -19.84 -5.65
N ILE A 569 22.86 -18.73 -5.51
CA ILE A 569 22.50 -17.46 -6.15
C ILE A 569 22.61 -17.58 -7.67
N LEU A 570 23.71 -18.16 -8.17
CA LEU A 570 23.96 -18.32 -9.60
C LEU A 570 23.00 -19.31 -10.29
N ALA A 571 22.41 -20.24 -9.53
CA ALA A 571 21.43 -21.21 -10.04
C ALA A 571 19.98 -20.86 -9.70
N ALA A 572 19.71 -19.71 -9.08
CA ALA A 572 18.36 -19.31 -8.74
C ALA A 572 17.53 -18.95 -10.00
N LYS A 573 16.27 -19.39 -10.03
CA LYS A 573 15.28 -19.03 -11.05
C LYS A 573 14.53 -17.74 -10.69
N ASP A 574 14.38 -17.46 -9.40
CA ASP A 574 13.69 -16.28 -8.87
C ASP A 574 14.19 -15.95 -7.45
N MET A 575 13.87 -14.75 -6.95
CA MET A 575 14.23 -14.25 -5.63
C MET A 575 13.08 -13.44 -5.02
N LYS A 576 12.81 -13.62 -3.73
CA LYS A 576 11.89 -12.75 -2.98
C LYS A 576 12.43 -12.40 -1.60
N LEU A 577 11.93 -11.30 -1.05
CA LEU A 577 12.16 -10.93 0.34
C LEU A 577 10.91 -11.26 1.13
N GLN A 578 11.05 -12.13 2.13
CA GLN A 578 9.95 -12.53 3.00
C GLN A 578 10.13 -11.86 4.36
N PHE A 579 9.16 -11.06 4.75
CA PHE A 579 9.10 -10.40 6.05
C PHE A 579 8.17 -11.19 6.95
N THR A 580 8.66 -11.66 8.10
CA THR A 580 7.89 -12.50 9.04
C THR A 580 7.94 -11.93 10.45
N ASN A 581 7.04 -12.41 11.31
CA ASN A 581 6.93 -12.00 12.71
C ASN A 581 6.86 -10.47 12.87
N LEU A 582 6.18 -9.81 11.94
CA LEU A 582 6.05 -8.36 11.96
C LEU A 582 5.05 -7.95 13.03
N GLN A 583 5.34 -6.85 13.71
CA GLN A 583 4.43 -6.20 14.64
C GLN A 583 4.49 -4.70 14.43
N PHE A 584 3.32 -4.08 14.27
CA PHE A 584 3.19 -2.65 14.10
C PHE A 584 2.49 -2.03 15.30
N LYS A 585 2.96 -0.85 15.69
CA LYS A 585 2.22 0.07 16.53
C LYS A 585 1.59 1.13 15.65
N LEU A 586 0.28 1.27 15.79
CA LEU A 586 -0.55 2.21 15.06
C LEU A 586 -1.03 3.26 16.06
N THR A 587 -0.74 4.53 15.81
CA THR A 587 -1.19 5.62 16.69
C THR A 587 -1.85 6.69 15.84
N SER A 588 -3.04 7.16 16.24
CA SER A 588 -3.65 8.30 15.58
C SER A 588 -2.78 9.55 15.72
N LYS A 589 -2.66 10.35 14.65
CA LYS A 589 -2.02 11.67 14.70
C LYS A 589 -2.82 12.71 15.47
N VAL A 590 -4.11 12.45 15.68
CA VAL A 590 -5.04 13.37 16.35
C VAL A 590 -5.16 13.03 17.84
N ASP A 591 -5.26 11.74 18.16
CA ASP A 591 -5.38 11.25 19.53
C ASP A 591 -4.28 10.23 19.83
N ALA A 592 -3.28 10.63 20.62
CA ALA A 592 -2.18 9.74 20.99
C ALA A 592 -2.64 8.52 21.82
N ASN A 593 -3.80 8.60 22.49
CA ASN A 593 -4.37 7.48 23.25
C ASN A 593 -5.09 6.48 22.35
N ALA A 594 -5.46 6.87 21.13
CA ALA A 594 -5.91 5.96 20.08
C ALA A 594 -4.70 5.23 19.49
N THR A 595 -4.14 4.32 20.29
CA THR A 595 -3.00 3.48 19.93
C THR A 595 -3.40 2.01 19.96
N PHE A 596 -2.96 1.25 18.95
CA PHE A 596 -3.11 -0.20 18.91
C PHE A 596 -1.80 -0.88 18.45
N THR A 597 -1.51 -2.03 19.03
CA THR A 597 -0.37 -2.87 18.65
C THR A 597 -0.91 -4.14 18.01
N THR A 598 -0.51 -4.41 16.77
CA THR A 598 -0.94 -5.62 16.05
C THR A 598 -0.40 -6.90 16.69
N ASN A 599 -0.88 -8.04 16.20
CA ASN A 599 -0.24 -9.33 16.44
C ASN A 599 1.22 -9.32 15.95
N ASN A 600 1.99 -10.28 16.46
CA ASN A 600 3.44 -10.38 16.28
C ASN A 600 3.87 -11.46 15.28
N ASP A 601 2.95 -11.90 14.43
CA ASP A 601 3.06 -13.02 13.47
C ASP A 601 2.73 -12.61 12.02
N LEU A 602 2.54 -11.30 11.76
CA LEU A 602 2.20 -10.81 10.43
C LEU A 602 3.32 -11.12 9.42
N THR A 603 2.93 -11.56 8.23
CA THR A 603 3.84 -11.97 7.17
C THR A 603 3.52 -11.29 5.84
N PHE A 604 4.51 -10.68 5.21
CA PHE A 604 4.40 -10.08 3.87
C PHE A 604 5.57 -10.50 2.98
N GLU A 605 5.34 -10.51 1.67
CA GLU A 605 6.37 -10.82 0.69
C GLU A 605 6.57 -9.61 -0.22
N MET A 606 7.80 -9.16 -0.38
CA MET A 606 8.13 -8.21 -1.45
C MET A 606 8.45 -8.99 -2.70
N LEU A 607 7.70 -8.71 -3.76
CA LEU A 607 7.92 -9.32 -5.06
C LEU A 607 8.95 -8.52 -5.84
N LEU A 608 9.95 -9.24 -6.34
CA LEU A 608 11.01 -8.70 -7.20
C LEU A 608 10.83 -9.11 -8.66
N SER A 609 9.77 -9.86 -8.96
CA SER A 609 9.35 -10.35 -10.27
C SER A 609 7.90 -9.95 -10.56
N ASP A 610 7.49 -9.98 -11.83
CA ASP A 610 6.11 -9.72 -12.20
C ASP A 610 5.19 -10.87 -11.74
N LYS A 611 4.03 -10.54 -11.16
CA LYS A 611 3.04 -11.54 -10.66
C LYS A 611 2.47 -12.46 -11.76
N THR A 612 2.86 -12.27 -13.02
CA THR A 612 2.07 -12.66 -14.19
C THR A 612 2.37 -14.04 -14.79
N LYS A 613 3.18 -14.90 -14.15
CA LYS A 613 3.31 -16.31 -14.56
C LYS A 613 3.42 -17.31 -13.41
#